data_AF-M1APX4-F1
#
_entry.id   AF-M1APX4-F1
#
_cell.length_a   1.000
_cell.length_b   1.000
_cell.length_c   1.000
_cell.angle_alpha   90.00
_cell.angle_beta   90.00
_cell.angle_gamma   90.00
#
_symmetry.space_group_name_H-M   'P 1'
#
loop_
_entity.id
_entity.type
_entity.pdbx_description
1 polymer ?
#
loop_
_entity_poly.entity_id
_entity_poly.type
_entity_poly.pdbx_seq_one_letter_code
_entity_poly.pdbx_strand_id
1 'polypeptide(L)'
;MGSSSTSSKDDFSVLVLASDLGIDARPFLTHQEPEDSWYDCTSDPPPSEEQDFAHLDSLQFLRLESGSDKLGNRIFRIVGKYFPALVISAERLKKYVFNKICTELPEGPFCIVYMHSTVQKEDNNPGLTILRWIYEELPSDHKDRLQAVYFVHPGLRSRLVLATLGRFFLSGGLYWKVKYVSRLQYLWDDIKKGELEIPEFVQKHDEILEHRPLTDYGIEPDPLHLSQMPPSAYSIGRHDTGWASRQYMS
;
A
#
# COMPACT_ATOMS: atom_id res chain seq x y z
N MET A 1 34.69 -35.79 63.62
CA MET A 1 33.85 -36.90 63.12
C MET A 1 32.41 -36.48 63.40
N GLY A 2 31.75 -35.75 62.49
CA GLY A 2 30.89 -36.30 61.43
C GLY A 2 29.56 -36.75 62.06
N SER A 3 28.45 -36.02 61.99
CA SER A 3 27.52 -35.98 60.85
C SER A 3 26.38 -35.00 61.20
N SER A 4 26.14 -33.97 60.41
CA SER A 4 25.28 -33.91 59.21
C SER A 4 23.81 -33.67 59.55
N SER A 5 23.43 -32.42 59.34
CA SER A 5 22.11 -31.84 59.39
C SER A 5 21.35 -32.01 58.08
N THR A 6 20.02 -31.85 58.20
CA THR A 6 19.11 -31.13 57.28
C THR A 6 18.65 -31.74 55.96
N SER A 7 17.32 -31.84 55.90
CA SER A 7 16.44 -31.18 54.93
C SER A 7 16.30 -31.82 53.55
N SER A 8 15.11 -32.40 53.37
CA SER A 8 14.48 -32.76 52.10
C SER A 8 14.61 -31.66 51.04
N LYS A 9 15.09 -32.04 49.86
CA LYS A 9 14.94 -31.32 48.60
C LYS A 9 14.16 -32.24 47.66
N ASP A 10 13.07 -31.72 47.11
CA ASP A 10 12.30 -32.37 46.04
C ASP A 10 13.14 -32.38 44.76
N ASP A 11 13.53 -33.57 44.32
CA ASP A 11 14.23 -33.78 43.05
C ASP A 11 13.22 -33.89 41.90
N PHE A 12 13.26 -32.91 41.00
CA PHE A 12 12.50 -32.92 39.74
C PHE A 12 13.29 -33.75 38.72
N SER A 13 12.88 -35.00 38.46
CA SER A 13 13.58 -35.88 37.51
C SER A 13 13.12 -35.65 36.07
N VAL A 14 14.05 -35.25 35.19
CA VAL A 14 13.85 -35.18 33.74
C VAL A 14 14.45 -36.43 33.10
N LEU A 15 13.65 -37.18 32.33
CA LEU A 15 14.10 -38.35 31.57
C LEU A 15 14.33 -37.95 30.10
N VAL A 16 15.56 -38.09 29.62
CA VAL A 16 15.92 -37.95 28.21
C VAL A 16 15.94 -39.34 27.58
N LEU A 17 15.12 -39.56 26.56
CA LEU A 17 15.12 -40.80 25.79
C LEU A 17 15.97 -40.62 24.52
N ALA A 18 16.94 -41.51 24.34
CA ALA A 18 17.72 -41.61 23.11
C ALA A 18 16.84 -42.20 21.98
N SER A 19 16.88 -41.58 20.80
CA SER A 19 16.01 -41.89 19.65
C SER A 19 16.49 -43.06 18.77
N ASP A 20 17.28 -44.00 19.29
CA ASP A 20 18.06 -44.91 18.45
C ASP A 20 17.68 -46.40 18.51
N LEU A 21 16.52 -46.76 19.07
CA LEU A 21 15.99 -48.14 18.98
C LEU A 21 14.60 -48.18 18.36
N GLY A 22 14.56 -48.17 17.03
CA GLY A 22 13.35 -48.44 16.25
C GLY A 22 12.96 -49.93 16.29
N ILE A 23 11.80 -50.24 16.86
CA ILE A 23 11.11 -51.52 16.69
C ILE A 23 10.01 -51.32 15.65
N ASP A 24 10.00 -52.17 14.63
CA ASP A 24 9.06 -52.15 13.51
C ASP A 24 7.67 -52.65 13.95
N ALA A 25 6.66 -51.78 13.89
CA ALA A 25 5.28 -52.08 14.29
C ALA A 25 4.44 -52.78 13.19
N ARG A 26 5.05 -53.12 12.05
CA ARG A 26 4.39 -53.83 10.94
C ARG A 26 3.69 -55.18 11.26
N PRO A 27 3.98 -55.95 12.33
CA PRO A 27 3.30 -57.24 12.55
C PRO A 27 1.87 -57.16 13.11
N PHE A 28 1.36 -55.97 13.47
CA PHE A 28 0.07 -55.84 14.19
C PHE A 28 -1.10 -55.33 13.34
N LEU A 29 -0.91 -55.08 12.04
CA LEU A 29 -1.97 -54.57 11.17
C LEU A 29 -2.31 -55.60 10.08
N THR A 30 -2.93 -56.70 10.49
CA THR A 30 -3.57 -57.64 9.56
C THR A 30 -5.02 -57.84 9.99
N HIS A 31 -5.92 -56.97 9.53
CA HIS A 31 -7.34 -57.28 9.42
C HIS A 31 -7.96 -56.51 8.24
N GLN A 32 -8.15 -57.28 7.17
CA GLN A 32 -9.11 -57.22 6.06
C GLN A 32 -10.07 -56.00 5.96
N GLU A 33 -9.94 -55.34 4.81
CA GLU A 33 -10.73 -54.25 4.22
C GLU A 33 -12.26 -54.45 4.27
N PRO A 34 -13.04 -53.39 4.54
CA PRO A 34 -14.22 -53.05 3.76
C PRO A 34 -13.83 -52.04 2.66
N GLU A 35 -14.35 -52.26 1.45
CA GLU A 35 -14.31 -51.30 0.34
C GLU A 35 -14.99 -49.98 0.73
N ASP A 36 -14.25 -49.08 1.36
CA ASP A 36 -14.62 -47.67 1.37
C ASP A 36 -14.12 -47.08 0.06
N SER A 37 -15.02 -47.07 -0.92
CA SER A 37 -14.98 -46.22 -2.10
C SER A 37 -14.87 -44.76 -1.65
N TRP A 38 -13.66 -44.33 -1.31
CA TRP A 38 -13.30 -42.93 -1.23
C TRP A 38 -13.52 -42.37 -2.62
N TYR A 39 -14.57 -41.58 -2.78
CA TYR A 39 -14.81 -40.83 -3.99
C TYR A 39 -13.50 -40.15 -4.36
N ASP A 40 -12.98 -40.55 -5.51
CA ASP A 40 -11.99 -39.81 -6.25
C ASP A 40 -12.63 -38.44 -6.49
N CYS A 41 -12.36 -37.49 -5.58
CA CYS A 41 -12.56 -36.08 -5.85
C CYS A 41 -11.56 -35.76 -6.96
N THR A 42 -11.96 -36.09 -8.18
CA THR A 42 -11.56 -35.44 -9.40
C THR A 42 -11.73 -33.96 -9.10
N SER A 43 -10.64 -33.36 -8.65
CA SER A 43 -10.64 -31.97 -8.21
C SER A 43 -11.10 -31.20 -9.43
N ASP A 44 -12.17 -30.44 -9.21
CA ASP A 44 -12.91 -29.68 -10.20
C ASP A 44 -11.97 -29.02 -11.23
N PRO A 45 -12.42 -28.77 -12.47
CA PRO A 45 -11.70 -27.84 -13.35
C PRO A 45 -11.33 -26.59 -12.53
N PRO A 46 -10.11 -26.05 -12.67
CA PRO A 46 -9.65 -24.94 -11.84
C PRO A 46 -10.78 -23.91 -11.75
N PRO A 47 -11.18 -23.47 -10.55
CA PRO A 47 -12.27 -22.52 -10.43
C PRO A 47 -11.94 -21.37 -11.39
N SER A 48 -12.91 -21.03 -12.25
CA SER A 48 -12.75 -19.97 -13.23
C SER A 48 -12.11 -18.76 -12.54
N GLU A 49 -11.01 -18.23 -13.07
CA GLU A 49 -10.16 -17.19 -12.43
C GLU A 49 -10.97 -15.96 -11.94
N GLU A 50 -12.20 -15.79 -12.42
CA GLU A 50 -13.17 -14.77 -12.03
C GLU A 50 -13.73 -14.92 -10.61
N GLN A 51 -13.87 -16.15 -10.08
CA GLN A 51 -14.35 -16.38 -8.69
C GLN A 51 -13.31 -15.99 -7.63
N ASP A 52 -12.03 -15.84 -8.01
CA ASP A 52 -10.91 -15.63 -7.08
C ASP A 52 -10.69 -14.16 -6.65
N PHE A 53 -11.34 -13.21 -7.32
CA PHE A 53 -11.09 -11.78 -7.12
C PHE A 53 -12.14 -11.02 -6.30
N ALA A 54 -13.30 -11.62 -6.02
CA ALA A 54 -14.36 -10.95 -5.23
C ALA A 54 -13.88 -10.50 -3.84
N HIS A 55 -12.99 -11.28 -3.20
CA HIS A 55 -12.36 -10.88 -1.94
C HIS A 55 -11.39 -9.70 -2.12
N LEU A 56 -10.72 -9.58 -3.28
CA LEU A 56 -9.84 -8.43 -3.54
C LEU A 56 -10.66 -7.17 -3.85
N ASP A 57 -11.81 -7.33 -4.49
CA ASP A 57 -12.77 -6.24 -4.71
C ASP A 57 -13.29 -5.68 -3.39
N SER A 58 -13.60 -6.53 -2.41
CA SER A 58 -14.10 -6.08 -1.11
C SER A 58 -13.08 -5.27 -0.31
N LEU A 59 -11.78 -5.39 -0.60
CA LEU A 59 -10.72 -4.59 0.01
C LEU A 59 -10.71 -3.13 -0.49
N GLN A 60 -11.33 -2.84 -1.64
CA GLN A 60 -11.49 -1.48 -2.19
C GLN A 60 -10.17 -0.71 -2.43
N PHE A 61 -9.02 -1.40 -2.46
CA PHE A 61 -7.71 -0.79 -2.70
C PHE A 61 -7.50 -0.40 -4.17
N LEU A 62 -8.22 -1.02 -5.10
CA LEU A 62 -8.24 -0.71 -6.53
C LEU A 62 -9.71 -0.68 -6.98
N ARG A 63 -10.17 0.46 -7.51
CA ARG A 63 -11.56 0.65 -7.93
C ARG A 63 -11.63 1.62 -9.11
N LEU A 64 -12.47 1.34 -10.10
CA LEU A 64 -12.83 2.31 -11.12
C LEU A 64 -13.89 3.27 -10.57
N GLU A 65 -13.61 4.56 -10.64
CA GLU A 65 -14.57 5.58 -10.23
C GLU A 65 -15.62 5.79 -11.33
N SER A 66 -16.82 6.20 -10.91
CA SER A 66 -17.89 6.59 -11.83
C SER A 66 -17.59 7.90 -12.54
N GLY A 67 -16.71 8.73 -11.96
CA GLY A 67 -16.36 10.03 -12.50
C GLY A 67 -15.19 10.02 -13.49
N SER A 68 -14.83 11.23 -13.93
CA SER A 68 -13.75 11.48 -14.88
C SER A 68 -12.94 12.72 -14.53
N ASP A 69 -11.70 12.79 -15.04
CA ASP A 69 -10.91 14.02 -14.92
C ASP A 69 -11.43 15.12 -15.85
N LYS A 70 -10.89 16.34 -15.75
CA LYS A 70 -11.35 17.47 -16.57
C LYS A 70 -11.10 17.29 -18.07
N LEU A 71 -10.23 16.35 -18.46
CA LEU A 71 -9.97 15.98 -19.85
C LEU A 71 -10.87 14.83 -20.33
N GLY A 72 -11.75 14.32 -19.47
CA GLY A 72 -12.66 13.21 -19.77
C GLY A 72 -12.03 11.83 -19.61
N ASN A 73 -10.83 11.72 -19.03
CA ASN A 73 -10.21 10.43 -18.78
C ASN A 73 -10.92 9.73 -17.62
N ARG A 74 -11.19 8.42 -17.77
CA ARG A 74 -11.70 7.58 -16.68
C ARG A 74 -10.68 7.51 -15.54
N ILE A 75 -11.14 7.46 -14.29
CA ILE A 75 -10.24 7.46 -13.12
C ILE A 75 -10.21 6.09 -12.45
N PHE A 76 -9.04 5.44 -12.44
CA PHE A 76 -8.76 4.30 -11.57
C PHE A 76 -8.20 4.80 -10.23
N ARG A 77 -8.94 4.61 -9.15
CA ARG A 77 -8.51 4.93 -7.79
C ARG A 77 -7.73 3.76 -7.19
N ILE A 78 -6.55 4.07 -6.66
CA ILE A 78 -5.74 3.13 -5.89
C ILE A 78 -5.49 3.72 -4.50
N VAL A 79 -5.82 2.98 -3.44
CA VAL A 79 -5.53 3.37 -2.05
C VAL A 79 -4.54 2.39 -1.45
N GLY A 80 -3.29 2.84 -1.28
CA GLY A 80 -2.21 2.00 -0.79
C GLY A 80 -2.49 1.43 0.60
N LYS A 81 -3.04 2.22 1.52
CA LYS A 81 -3.36 1.78 2.89
C LYS A 81 -4.22 0.51 2.94
N TYR A 82 -5.08 0.29 1.95
CA TYR A 82 -6.00 -0.84 1.91
C TYR A 82 -5.39 -2.10 1.30
N PHE A 83 -4.18 -2.03 0.74
CA PHE A 83 -3.53 -3.19 0.14
C PHE A 83 -2.85 -4.06 1.22
N PRO A 84 -3.22 -5.33 1.40
CA PRO A 84 -2.61 -6.19 2.41
C PRO A 84 -1.39 -6.93 1.82
N ALA A 85 -0.23 -6.28 1.86
CA ALA A 85 0.97 -6.77 1.19
C ALA A 85 1.48 -8.11 1.73
N LEU A 86 1.18 -8.41 3.00
CA LEU A 86 1.63 -9.63 3.68
C LEU A 86 0.91 -10.90 3.20
N VAL A 87 -0.27 -10.79 2.59
CA VAL A 87 -1.12 -11.94 2.26
C VAL A 87 -1.38 -12.09 0.76
N ILE A 88 -1.08 -11.09 -0.05
CA ILE A 88 -1.28 -11.12 -1.50
C ILE A 88 0.06 -11.31 -2.20
N SER A 89 0.22 -12.39 -2.95
CA SER A 89 1.39 -12.62 -3.79
C SER A 89 1.45 -11.66 -4.97
N ALA A 90 2.66 -11.44 -5.49
CA ALA A 90 2.89 -10.57 -6.65
C ALA A 90 2.11 -11.03 -7.88
N GLU A 91 2.12 -12.34 -8.15
CA GLU A 91 1.43 -12.97 -9.28
C GLU A 91 -0.08 -12.76 -9.19
N ARG A 92 -0.65 -12.94 -7.98
CA ARG A 92 -2.08 -12.75 -7.74
C ARG A 92 -2.48 -11.30 -7.92
N LEU A 93 -1.69 -10.37 -7.38
CA LEU A 93 -1.91 -8.93 -7.59
C LEU A 93 -1.86 -8.58 -9.06
N LYS A 94 -0.88 -9.08 -9.81
CA LYS A 94 -0.75 -8.82 -11.24
C LYS A 94 -1.98 -9.31 -12.01
N LYS A 95 -2.38 -10.57 -11.82
CA LYS A 95 -3.57 -11.13 -12.48
C LYS A 95 -4.82 -10.30 -12.16
N TYR A 96 -5.00 -9.91 -10.90
CA TYR A 96 -6.12 -9.07 -10.47
C TYR A 96 -6.12 -7.70 -11.15
N VAL A 97 -4.98 -6.99 -11.16
CA VAL A 97 -4.86 -5.67 -11.81
C VAL A 97 -5.15 -5.78 -13.30
N PHE A 98 -4.65 -6.82 -13.97
CA PHE A 98 -4.88 -7.05 -15.39
C PHE A 98 -6.36 -7.32 -15.66
N ASN A 99 -6.97 -8.20 -14.89
CA ASN A 99 -8.39 -8.49 -14.99
C ASN A 99 -9.21 -7.19 -14.83
N LYS A 100 -8.95 -6.40 -13.78
CA LYS A 100 -9.63 -5.12 -13.54
C LYS A 100 -9.48 -4.12 -14.68
N ILE A 101 -8.25 -3.89 -15.15
CA ILE A 101 -8.00 -2.89 -16.19
C ILE A 101 -8.62 -3.35 -17.52
N CYS A 102 -8.41 -4.60 -17.92
CA CYS A 102 -8.89 -5.10 -19.21
C CYS A 102 -10.43 -5.21 -19.26
N THR A 103 -11.08 -5.55 -18.14
CA THR A 103 -12.54 -5.73 -18.09
C THR A 103 -13.29 -4.42 -17.88
N GLU A 104 -12.81 -3.54 -16.99
CA GLU A 104 -13.52 -2.30 -16.64
C GLU A 104 -13.11 -1.10 -17.52
N LEU A 105 -11.96 -1.18 -18.20
CA LEU A 105 -11.48 -0.17 -19.16
C LEU A 105 -11.18 -0.77 -20.54
N PRO A 106 -12.18 -1.34 -21.23
CA PRO A 106 -11.97 -1.91 -22.55
C PRO A 106 -11.54 -0.85 -23.57
N GLU A 107 -12.01 0.40 -23.44
CA GLU A 107 -11.76 1.48 -24.41
C GLU A 107 -11.55 2.85 -23.74
N GLY A 108 -10.98 3.79 -24.49
CA GLY A 108 -10.81 5.19 -24.10
C GLY A 108 -9.62 5.47 -23.16
N PRO A 109 -9.20 6.74 -23.06
CA PRO A 109 -8.10 7.14 -22.21
C PRO A 109 -8.48 7.11 -20.73
N PHE A 110 -7.51 6.86 -19.87
CA PHE A 110 -7.71 6.79 -18.42
C PHE A 110 -6.51 7.35 -17.66
N CYS A 111 -6.73 7.68 -16.40
CA CYS A 111 -5.69 8.06 -15.46
C CYS A 111 -5.81 7.25 -14.18
N ILE A 112 -4.70 7.16 -13.43
CA ILE A 112 -4.65 6.48 -12.14
C ILE A 112 -4.42 7.53 -11.06
N VAL A 113 -5.19 7.45 -9.99
CA VAL A 113 -4.96 8.25 -8.77
C VAL A 113 -4.53 7.31 -7.66
N TYR A 114 -3.23 7.32 -7.36
CA TYR A 114 -2.64 6.52 -6.30
C TYR A 114 -2.48 7.35 -5.02
N MET A 115 -3.25 6.99 -3.99
CA MET A 115 -3.23 7.60 -2.68
C MET A 115 -2.24 6.87 -1.78
N HIS A 116 -1.17 7.55 -1.43
CA HIS A 116 -0.07 7.03 -0.61
C HIS A 116 -0.14 7.42 0.86
N SER A 117 -1.20 8.11 1.26
CA SER A 117 -1.32 8.60 2.64
C SER A 117 -1.26 7.43 3.61
N THR A 118 -0.43 7.55 4.64
CA THR A 118 -0.24 6.53 5.68
C THR A 118 0.20 5.15 5.16
N VAL A 119 0.76 5.07 3.95
CA VAL A 119 1.33 3.82 3.43
C VAL A 119 2.61 3.51 4.20
N GLN A 120 2.68 2.27 4.71
CA GLN A 120 3.86 1.71 5.36
C GLN A 120 4.44 0.66 4.44
N LYS A 121 5.76 0.74 4.21
CA LYS A 121 6.43 -0.09 3.20
C LYS A 121 6.33 -1.57 3.54
N GLU A 122 6.35 -1.91 4.81
CA GLU A 122 6.38 -3.28 5.34
C GLU A 122 4.98 -3.93 5.38
N ASP A 123 3.92 -3.12 5.41
CA ASP A 123 2.57 -3.62 5.65
C ASP A 123 1.68 -3.58 4.40
N ASN A 124 1.74 -2.50 3.63
CA ASN A 124 0.72 -2.19 2.63
C ASN A 124 1.27 -1.64 1.31
N ASN A 125 2.52 -1.98 0.99
CA ASN A 125 3.16 -1.62 -0.26
C ASN A 125 3.68 -2.86 -1.00
N PRO A 126 3.22 -3.15 -2.24
CA PRO A 126 3.76 -4.25 -3.02
C PRO A 126 5.22 -4.00 -3.45
N GLY A 127 5.72 -2.77 -3.35
CA GLY A 127 7.08 -2.41 -3.73
C GLY A 127 7.21 -2.05 -5.21
N LEU A 128 8.23 -1.23 -5.50
CA LEU A 128 8.43 -0.66 -6.85
C LEU A 128 8.71 -1.72 -7.92
N THR A 129 9.39 -2.81 -7.56
CA THR A 129 9.70 -3.92 -8.48
C THR A 129 8.43 -4.62 -8.97
N ILE A 130 7.48 -4.90 -8.07
CA ILE A 130 6.22 -5.54 -8.43
C ILE A 130 5.36 -4.58 -9.25
N LEU A 131 5.27 -3.31 -8.86
CA LEU A 131 4.54 -2.30 -9.64
C LEU A 131 5.11 -2.10 -11.05
N ARG A 132 6.45 -2.08 -11.17
CA ARG A 132 7.15 -2.05 -12.47
C ARG A 132 6.76 -3.26 -13.30
N TRP A 133 6.84 -4.45 -12.73
CA TRP A 133 6.54 -5.70 -13.43
C TRP A 133 5.11 -5.74 -13.98
N ILE A 134 4.14 -5.34 -13.16
CA ILE A 134 2.72 -5.21 -13.56
C ILE A 134 2.60 -4.24 -14.75
N TYR A 135 3.23 -3.07 -14.68
CA TYR A 135 3.16 -2.10 -15.77
C TYR A 135 3.85 -2.61 -17.05
N GLU A 136 5.03 -3.22 -16.95
CA GLU A 136 5.81 -3.66 -18.11
C GLU A 136 5.07 -4.74 -18.91
N GLU A 137 4.41 -5.68 -18.23
CA GLU A 137 3.62 -6.73 -18.85
C GLU A 137 2.24 -6.26 -19.35
N LEU A 138 1.78 -5.06 -18.95
CA LEU A 138 0.50 -4.53 -19.42
C LEU A 138 0.54 -4.38 -20.96
N PRO A 139 -0.52 -4.75 -21.70
CA PRO A 139 -0.54 -4.59 -23.16
C PRO A 139 -0.23 -3.15 -23.59
N SER A 140 0.48 -2.99 -24.72
CA SER A 140 0.89 -1.67 -25.22
C SER A 140 -0.28 -0.71 -25.40
N ASP A 141 -1.43 -1.20 -25.87
CA ASP A 141 -2.63 -0.38 -26.06
C ASP A 141 -3.13 0.26 -24.74
N HIS A 142 -3.17 -0.50 -23.66
CA HIS A 142 -3.52 0.01 -22.33
C HIS A 142 -2.45 0.96 -21.80
N LYS A 143 -1.17 0.67 -22.08
CA LYS A 143 -0.09 1.61 -21.75
C LYS A 143 -0.32 2.91 -22.49
N ASP A 144 -0.53 2.94 -23.79
CA ASP A 144 -0.67 4.17 -24.57
C ASP A 144 -1.91 5.00 -24.16
N ARG A 145 -2.98 4.34 -23.72
CA ARG A 145 -4.21 4.97 -23.22
C ARG A 145 -4.10 5.54 -21.80
N LEU A 146 -3.16 5.08 -20.98
CA LEU A 146 -2.91 5.69 -19.66
C LEU A 146 -2.31 7.09 -19.85
N GLN A 147 -3.04 8.14 -19.49
CA GLN A 147 -2.60 9.53 -19.72
C GLN A 147 -1.78 10.10 -18.57
N ALA A 148 -2.14 9.76 -17.33
CA ALA A 148 -1.49 10.30 -16.14
C ALA A 148 -1.58 9.33 -14.95
N VAL A 149 -0.59 9.43 -14.05
CA VAL A 149 -0.59 8.77 -12.74
C VAL A 149 -0.38 9.84 -11.67
N TYR A 150 -1.45 10.20 -10.97
CA TYR A 150 -1.41 11.11 -9.84
C TYR A 150 -0.94 10.37 -8.60
N PHE A 151 0.25 10.71 -8.11
CA PHE A 151 0.81 10.16 -6.88
C PHE A 151 0.52 11.13 -5.73
N VAL A 152 -0.52 10.84 -4.95
CA VAL A 152 -1.06 11.70 -3.89
C VAL A 152 -0.38 11.41 -2.56
N HIS A 153 0.06 12.47 -1.89
CA HIS A 153 0.82 12.46 -0.63
C HIS A 153 2.07 11.57 -0.66
N PRO A 154 2.94 11.67 -1.68
CA PRO A 154 4.19 10.92 -1.71
C PRO A 154 5.14 11.50 -0.64
N GLY A 155 5.60 10.65 0.28
CA GLY A 155 6.60 11.06 1.27
C GLY A 155 7.95 11.38 0.65
N LEU A 156 8.82 12.09 1.38
CA LEU A 156 10.16 12.47 0.91
C LEU A 156 10.99 11.28 0.43
N ARG A 157 10.93 10.13 1.12
CA ARG A 157 11.64 8.91 0.71
C ARG A 157 11.17 8.43 -0.68
N SER A 158 9.86 8.36 -0.89
CA SER A 158 9.28 7.94 -2.18
C SER A 158 9.63 8.93 -3.30
N ARG A 159 9.58 10.23 -3.02
CA ARG A 159 10.02 11.28 -3.97
C ARG A 159 11.49 11.14 -4.33
N LEU A 160 12.37 10.94 -3.35
CA LEU A 160 13.80 10.80 -3.57
C LEU A 160 14.13 9.54 -4.38
N VAL A 161 13.50 8.41 -4.04
CA VAL A 161 13.67 7.15 -4.77
C VAL A 161 13.21 7.30 -6.22
N LEU A 162 12.04 7.90 -6.48
CA LEU A 162 11.57 8.11 -7.84
C LEU A 162 12.41 9.15 -8.61
N ALA A 163 12.89 10.21 -7.96
CA ALA A 163 13.75 11.21 -8.61
C ALA A 163 15.13 10.64 -8.98
N THR A 164 15.71 9.81 -8.12
CA THR A 164 17.07 9.26 -8.33
C THR A 164 17.06 7.99 -9.17
N LEU A 165 16.12 7.09 -8.90
CA LEU A 165 16.08 5.75 -9.49
C LEU A 165 14.89 5.55 -10.45
N GLY A 166 13.89 6.43 -10.44
CA GLY A 166 12.67 6.25 -11.22
C GLY A 166 12.91 6.11 -12.72
N ARG A 167 13.95 6.75 -13.29
CA ARG A 167 14.32 6.57 -14.71
C ARG A 167 14.84 5.17 -15.05
N PHE A 168 15.36 4.44 -14.07
CA PHE A 168 15.86 3.07 -14.25
C PHE A 168 14.77 2.02 -13.96
N PHE A 169 13.88 2.31 -13.01
CA PHE A 169 12.84 1.39 -12.55
C PHE A 169 11.49 1.57 -13.22
N LEU A 170 11.14 2.77 -13.67
CA LEU A 170 9.94 2.99 -14.46
C LEU A 170 10.35 3.01 -15.92
N SER A 171 9.55 2.38 -16.78
CA SER A 171 9.72 2.57 -18.22
C SER A 171 9.71 4.08 -18.53
N GLY A 172 10.49 4.52 -19.52
CA GLY A 172 10.56 5.94 -19.89
C GLY A 172 9.17 6.54 -20.11
N GLY A 173 8.27 5.74 -20.69
CA GLY A 173 6.82 5.98 -20.80
C GLY A 173 6.12 6.28 -19.48
N LEU A 174 6.24 5.40 -18.49
CA LEU A 174 5.54 5.60 -17.22
C LEU A 174 6.11 6.76 -16.41
N TYR A 175 7.44 6.97 -16.42
CA TYR A 175 8.09 7.99 -15.59
C TYR A 175 7.56 9.41 -15.87
N TRP A 176 7.42 9.78 -17.15
CA TRP A 176 6.93 11.11 -17.51
C TRP A 176 5.42 11.28 -17.25
N LYS A 177 4.71 10.16 -17.06
CA LYS A 177 3.26 10.04 -16.82
C LYS A 177 2.91 10.36 -15.35
N VAL A 178 3.90 10.26 -14.45
CA VAL A 178 3.73 10.45 -13.00
C VAL A 178 3.70 11.93 -12.62
N LYS A 179 2.63 12.36 -11.95
CA LYS A 179 2.47 13.69 -11.36
C LYS A 179 2.45 13.58 -9.83
N TYR A 180 3.32 14.32 -9.15
CA TYR A 180 3.33 14.37 -7.69
C TYR A 180 2.30 15.37 -7.18
N VAL A 181 1.43 14.91 -6.29
CA VAL A 181 0.38 15.73 -5.67
C VAL A 181 0.65 15.76 -4.17
N SER A 182 1.29 16.84 -3.70
CA SER A 182 1.63 17.01 -2.28
C SER A 182 0.42 17.34 -1.41
N ARG A 183 -0.63 17.90 -2.00
CA ARG A 183 -1.87 18.32 -1.33
C ARG A 183 -3.05 18.04 -2.24
N LEU A 184 -4.19 17.67 -1.67
CA LEU A 184 -5.43 17.43 -2.43
C LEU A 184 -5.90 18.66 -3.21
N GLN A 185 -5.58 19.87 -2.75
CA GLN A 185 -5.93 21.11 -3.46
C GLN A 185 -5.41 21.13 -4.91
N TYR A 186 -4.21 20.59 -5.16
CA TYR A 186 -3.62 20.55 -6.50
C TYR A 186 -4.21 19.43 -7.36
N LEU A 187 -4.80 18.40 -6.74
CA LEU A 187 -5.55 17.37 -7.48
C LEU A 187 -6.78 17.98 -8.16
N TRP A 188 -7.40 18.97 -7.51
CA TRP A 188 -8.60 19.62 -8.01
C TRP A 188 -8.38 20.54 -9.22
N ASP A 189 -7.12 20.81 -9.57
CA ASP A 189 -6.76 21.50 -10.80
C ASP A 189 -6.99 20.62 -12.04
N ASP A 190 -6.85 19.30 -11.89
CA ASP A 190 -7.01 18.33 -12.98
C ASP A 190 -8.30 17.50 -12.85
N ILE A 191 -8.84 17.31 -11.64
CA ILE A 191 -10.04 16.48 -11.37
C ILE A 191 -11.14 17.33 -10.71
N LYS A 192 -12.41 17.19 -11.11
CA LYS A 192 -13.50 17.93 -10.44
C LYS A 192 -13.82 17.29 -9.09
N LYS A 193 -14.15 18.11 -8.09
CA LYS A 193 -14.64 17.62 -6.79
C LYS A 193 -15.92 16.80 -7.00
N GLY A 194 -16.00 15.62 -6.37
CA GLY A 194 -17.13 14.70 -6.49
C GLY A 194 -16.97 13.62 -7.57
N GLU A 195 -16.02 13.76 -8.50
CA GLU A 195 -15.73 12.74 -9.53
C GLU A 195 -14.84 11.60 -9.01
N LEU A 196 -14.19 11.82 -7.85
CA LEU A 196 -13.26 10.89 -7.22
C LEU A 196 -13.58 10.81 -5.73
N GLU A 197 -13.83 9.59 -5.24
CA GLU A 197 -13.96 9.32 -3.81
C GLU A 197 -12.60 9.42 -3.10
N ILE A 198 -12.47 10.33 -2.14
CA ILE A 198 -11.28 10.44 -1.28
C ILE A 198 -11.60 9.85 0.10
N PRO A 199 -10.93 8.77 0.55
CA PRO A 199 -11.13 8.24 1.88
C PRO A 199 -10.88 9.27 2.99
N GLU A 200 -11.66 9.19 4.07
CA GLU A 200 -11.59 10.15 5.18
C GLU A 200 -10.17 10.30 5.77
N PHE A 201 -9.43 9.20 5.91
CA PHE A 201 -8.07 9.24 6.44
C PHE A 201 -7.09 10.01 5.53
N VAL A 202 -7.35 10.05 4.21
CA VAL A 202 -6.56 10.83 3.25
C VAL A 202 -6.86 12.32 3.42
N GLN A 203 -8.13 12.67 3.63
CA GLN A 203 -8.55 14.05 3.90
C GLN A 203 -7.95 14.56 5.21
N LYS A 204 -8.08 13.78 6.29
CA LYS A 204 -7.46 14.08 7.59
C LYS A 204 -5.93 14.23 7.49
N HIS A 205 -5.28 13.42 6.67
CA HIS A 205 -3.85 13.56 6.42
C HIS A 205 -3.53 14.86 5.68
N ASP A 206 -4.32 15.25 4.67
CA ASP A 206 -4.16 16.53 3.96
C ASP A 206 -4.33 17.73 4.90
N GLU A 207 -5.31 17.70 5.80
CA GLU A 207 -5.52 18.75 6.82
C GLU A 207 -4.32 18.91 7.74
N ILE A 208 -3.68 17.81 8.14
CA ILE A 208 -2.45 17.84 8.93
C ILE A 208 -1.33 18.51 8.13
N LEU A 209 -1.18 18.18 6.84
CA LEU A 209 -0.19 18.79 5.97
C LEU A 209 -0.43 20.29 5.74
N GLU A 210 -1.66 20.77 5.89
CA GLU A 210 -1.96 22.21 5.84
C GLU A 210 -1.36 22.98 7.00
N HIS A 211 -1.48 22.43 8.21
CA HIS A 211 -0.98 23.06 9.42
C HIS A 211 0.48 22.71 9.69
N ARG A 212 0.98 21.61 9.10
CA ARG A 212 2.31 21.05 9.34
C ARG A 212 2.96 20.60 8.03
N PRO A 213 3.27 21.54 7.12
CA PRO A 213 3.77 21.24 5.78
C PRO A 213 5.15 20.57 5.76
N LEU A 214 5.87 20.51 6.89
CA LEU A 214 7.18 19.84 6.98
C LEU A 214 7.08 18.34 7.32
N THR A 215 5.90 17.87 7.73
CA THR A 215 5.71 16.47 8.15
C THR A 215 5.81 15.48 6.99
N ASP A 216 5.53 15.89 5.75
CA ASP A 216 5.77 15.06 4.56
C ASP A 216 7.27 14.87 4.24
N TYR A 217 8.13 15.73 4.81
CA TYR A 217 9.59 15.62 4.80
C TYR A 217 10.15 14.79 5.96
N GLY A 218 9.29 14.21 6.81
CA GLY A 218 9.72 13.45 7.99
C GLY A 218 10.25 14.34 9.12
N ILE A 219 9.95 15.64 9.08
CA ILE A 219 10.27 16.59 10.14
C ILE A 219 9.02 16.73 11.00
N GLU A 220 9.01 16.03 12.13
CA GLU A 220 7.94 16.15 13.12
C GLU A 220 8.29 17.25 14.13
N PRO A 221 7.35 18.17 14.44
CA PRO A 221 7.57 19.12 15.52
C PRO A 221 7.66 18.38 16.86
N ASP A 222 8.61 18.78 17.71
CA ASP A 222 8.82 18.20 19.04
C ASP A 222 7.49 18.20 19.84
N PRO A 223 6.98 17.01 20.25
CA PRO A 223 5.74 16.89 21.00
C PRO A 223 5.68 17.77 22.26
N LEU A 224 6.83 18.04 22.88
CA LEU A 224 6.92 18.80 24.14
C LEU A 224 6.79 20.32 23.92
N HIS A 225 7.18 20.81 22.74
CA HIS A 225 7.10 22.24 22.38
C HIS A 225 5.72 22.69 21.90
N LEU A 226 4.80 21.77 21.62
CA LEU A 226 3.44 22.07 21.14
C LEU A 226 2.55 22.73 22.21
N SER A 227 2.83 22.51 23.50
CA SER A 227 2.05 23.09 24.60
C SER A 227 2.33 24.57 24.87
N GLN A 228 3.39 25.12 24.28
CA GLN A 228 3.90 26.45 24.65
C GLN A 228 3.82 27.50 23.52
N MET A 229 3.35 27.16 22.33
CA MET A 229 3.31 28.11 21.21
C MET A 229 1.90 28.66 20.94
N PRO A 230 1.75 30.00 20.83
CA PRO A 230 0.48 30.58 20.41
C PRO A 230 0.16 30.20 18.95
N PRO A 231 -1.13 30.07 18.59
CA PRO A 231 -1.57 29.66 17.24
C PRO A 231 -1.01 30.53 16.09
N SER A 232 -0.54 31.75 16.38
CA SER A 232 0.07 32.67 15.42
C SER A 232 1.49 32.31 14.99
N ALA A 233 2.16 31.35 15.66
CA ALA A 233 3.53 30.98 15.34
C ALA A 233 3.66 30.08 14.09
N TYR A 234 2.55 29.53 13.59
CA TYR A 234 2.53 28.65 12.41
C TYR A 234 2.49 29.42 11.08
N SER A 235 2.36 30.75 11.10
CA SER A 235 2.36 31.56 9.88
C SER A 235 3.78 31.82 9.38
N ILE A 236 4.44 30.80 8.82
CA ILE A 236 5.64 31.02 8.02
C ILE A 236 5.20 31.58 6.65
N GLY A 237 5.24 32.91 6.53
CA GLY A 237 5.06 33.59 5.24
C GLY A 237 3.82 34.50 5.12
N ARG A 238 3.76 35.56 5.93
CA ARG A 238 3.09 36.80 5.50
C ARG A 238 3.93 38.01 5.89
N HIS A 239 4.97 38.27 5.11
CA HIS A 239 5.63 39.58 5.12
C HIS A 239 4.78 40.56 4.31
N ASP A 240 3.76 41.12 4.93
CA ASP A 240 3.19 42.42 4.54
C ASP A 240 3.75 43.47 5.50
N THR A 241 4.78 44.21 5.07
CA THR A 241 5.06 45.54 5.63
C THR A 241 5.30 46.49 4.48
N GLY A 242 4.23 47.21 4.14
CA GLY A 242 4.28 48.37 3.29
C GLY A 242 5.15 49.46 3.92
N TRP A 243 6.05 50.01 3.13
CA TRP A 243 6.74 51.25 3.45
C TRP A 243 5.92 52.40 2.86
N ALA A 244 5.10 53.02 3.70
CA ALA A 244 4.47 54.29 3.42
C ALA A 244 5.51 55.43 3.50
N SER A 245 5.61 56.18 2.41
CA SER A 245 5.68 57.65 2.35
C SER A 245 6.64 58.39 3.31
N ARG A 246 7.71 58.95 2.74
CA ARG A 246 8.22 60.27 3.17
C ARG A 246 8.45 61.16 1.95
N GLN A 247 7.46 61.99 1.66
CA GLN A 247 7.70 63.29 1.04
C GLN A 247 8.04 64.27 2.16
N TYR A 248 9.15 64.99 2.03
CA TYR A 248 9.21 66.42 2.33
C TYR A 248 10.23 67.05 1.39
N MET A 249 9.76 68.06 0.66
CA MET A 249 10.59 68.98 -0.13
C MET A 249 11.36 69.92 0.80
N SER A 250 12.62 70.16 0.48
CA SER A 250 13.22 71.51 0.34
C SER A 250 14.50 71.39 -0.47
#